data_AF-A0A931SZP8-F1
#
_entry.id   AF-A0A931SZP8-F1
#
_cell.length_a   1.000
_cell.length_b   1.000
_cell.length_c   1.000
_cell.angle_alpha   90.00
_cell.angle_beta   90.00
_cell.angle_gamma   90.00
#
_symmetry.space_group_name_H-M   'P 1'
#
loop_
_entity.id
_entity.type
_entity.pdbx_description
1 polymer ?
#
loop_
_entity_poly.entity_id
_entity_poly.type
_entity_poly.pdbx_seq_one_letter_code
_entity_poly.pdbx_strand_id
1 'polypeptide(L)'
;MARLTDLMRDRQPARPTAKPVAVRGPSMTERIQRYFREIRTELGRVEWPSRAELVAMTIVVVVVLLVMALYLGFVDLVFARLFQQVLVRQ
;
A
#
# COMPACT_ATOMS: atom_id res chain seq x y z
N MET A 1 -52.56 12.37 52.55
CA MET A 1 -51.27 12.53 51.83
C MET A 1 -50.48 11.21 51.64
N ALA A 2 -50.97 10.04 52.08
CA ALA A 2 -50.25 8.76 51.94
C ALA A 2 -50.69 7.87 50.76
N ARG A 3 -51.66 8.29 49.94
CA ARG A 3 -52.20 7.48 48.83
C ARG A 3 -51.65 7.81 47.44
N LEU A 4 -50.98 8.95 47.28
CA LEU A 4 -50.42 9.36 45.98
C LEU A 4 -49.12 8.60 45.65
N THR A 5 -48.36 8.22 46.68
CA THR A 5 -47.06 7.55 46.55
C THR A 5 -47.19 6.09 46.13
N ASP A 6 -48.28 5.41 46.52
CA ASP A 6 -48.57 4.04 46.07
C ASP A 6 -49.08 3.99 44.62
N LEU A 7 -49.83 5.01 44.19
CA LEU A 7 -50.30 5.13 42.79
C LEU A 7 -49.18 5.46 41.80
N MET A 8 -48.04 5.98 42.27
CA MET A 8 -46.86 6.23 41.44
C MET A 8 -45.91 5.03 41.36
N ARG A 9 -46.05 4.04 42.25
CA ARG A 9 -45.24 2.81 42.23
C ARG A 9 -45.69 1.83 41.15
N ASP A 10 -46.97 1.88 40.77
CA ASP A 10 -47.57 1.00 39.77
C ASP A 10 -47.46 1.53 38.32
N ARG A 11 -46.80 2.68 38.13
CA ARG A 11 -46.51 3.29 36.82
C ARG A 11 -45.07 3.12 36.36
N GLN A 12 -44.38 2.07 36.82
CA GLN A 12 -43.11 1.70 36.23
C GLN A 12 -43.40 0.78 35.03
N PRO A 13 -43.41 1.28 33.77
CA PRO A 13 -43.47 0.37 32.64
C PRO A 13 -42.28 -0.57 32.77
N ALA A 14 -42.55 -1.88 32.70
CA ALA A 14 -41.53 -2.92 32.76
C ALA A 14 -40.34 -2.50 31.89
N ARG A 15 -39.15 -2.39 32.49
CA ARG A 15 -37.92 -2.06 31.76
C ARG A 15 -37.89 -2.95 30.53
N PRO A 16 -37.76 -2.41 29.30
CA PRO A 16 -37.58 -3.25 28.13
C PRO A 16 -36.40 -4.14 28.43
N THR A 17 -36.66 -5.44 28.56
CA THR A 17 -35.62 -6.44 28.75
C THR A 17 -34.67 -6.26 27.58
N ALA A 18 -33.51 -5.65 27.84
CA ALA A 18 -32.49 -5.48 26.82
C ALA A 18 -32.18 -6.88 26.29
N LYS A 19 -32.63 -7.16 25.06
CA LYS A 19 -32.37 -8.42 24.38
C LYS A 19 -30.87 -8.69 24.51
N PRO A 20 -30.45 -9.92 24.89
CA PRO A 20 -29.03 -10.24 24.89
C PRO A 20 -28.55 -10.03 23.46
N VAL A 21 -27.67 -9.05 23.26
CA VAL A 21 -27.02 -8.83 21.98
C VAL A 21 -26.18 -10.06 21.74
N ALA A 22 -26.69 -10.97 20.92
CA ALA A 22 -25.97 -12.15 20.50
C ALA A 22 -24.67 -11.68 19.85
N VAL A 23 -23.55 -11.98 20.51
CA VAL A 23 -22.21 -11.68 19.99
C VAL A 23 -22.03 -12.55 18.76
N ARG A 24 -22.37 -12.01 17.59
CA ARG A 24 -22.14 -12.65 16.31
C ARG A 24 -20.63 -12.73 16.13
N GLY A 25 -20.11 -13.95 16.02
CA GLY A 25 -18.69 -14.17 15.72
C GLY A 25 -18.30 -13.38 14.47
N PRO A 26 -17.02 -12.96 14.35
CA PRO A 26 -16.62 -11.99 13.35
C PRO A 26 -16.97 -12.50 11.95
N SER A 27 -17.75 -11.70 11.22
CA SER A 27 -18.16 -12.03 9.85
C SER A 27 -16.92 -12.08 8.93
N MET A 28 -16.98 -12.87 7.84
CA MET A 28 -15.87 -12.95 6.87
C MET A 28 -15.45 -11.56 6.37
N THR A 29 -16.40 -10.65 6.22
CA THR A 29 -16.21 -9.24 5.86
C THR A 29 -15.41 -8.45 6.91
N GLU A 30 -15.66 -8.66 8.21
CA GLU A 30 -14.89 -8.02 9.29
C GLU A 30 -13.45 -8.52 9.35
N ARG A 31 -13.22 -9.80 9.04
CA ARG A 31 -11.87 -10.38 8.94
C ARG A 31 -11.09 -9.69 7.82
N ILE A 32 -11.66 -9.58 6.62
CA ILE A 32 -11.03 -8.90 5.48
C ILE A 32 -10.73 -7.43 5.78
N GLN A 33 -11.69 -6.69 6.35
CA GLN A 33 -11.46 -5.29 6.73
C GLN A 33 -10.34 -5.13 7.76
N ARG A 34 -10.21 -6.09 8.70
CA ARG A 34 -9.12 -6.12 9.66
C ARG A 34 -7.77 -6.38 8.98
N TYR A 35 -7.69 -7.35 8.07
CA TYR A 35 -6.47 -7.63 7.29
C TYR A 35 -5.98 -6.41 6.50
N PHE A 36 -6.86 -5.70 5.79
CA PHE A 36 -6.45 -4.49 5.05
C PHE A 36 -5.99 -3.35 5.96
N ARG A 37 -6.58 -3.25 7.16
CA ARG A 37 -6.17 -2.28 8.17
C ARG A 37 -4.78 -2.61 8.73
N GLU A 38 -4.52 -3.89 8.96
CA GLU A 38 -3.19 -4.39 9.37
C GLU A 38 -2.14 -4.12 8.28
N ILE A 39 -2.44 -4.43 7.02
CA ILE A 39 -1.56 -4.13 5.87
C ILE A 39 -1.25 -2.64 5.78
N ARG A 40 -2.25 -1.76 5.89
CA ARG A 40 -2.03 -0.31 5.86
C ARG A 40 -1.14 0.18 6.99
N THR A 41 -1.25 -0.44 8.16
CA THR A 41 -0.44 -0.10 9.34
C THR A 41 1.01 -0.52 9.13
N GLU A 42 1.24 -1.70 8.54
CA GLU A 42 2.59 -2.19 8.22
C GLU A 42 3.23 -1.43 7.04
N LEU A 43 2.45 -1.09 6.01
CA LEU A 43 2.89 -0.24 4.89
C LEU A 43 3.28 1.17 5.36
N GLY A 44 2.73 1.64 6.48
CA GLY A 44 3.13 2.90 7.11
C GLY A 44 4.49 2.85 7.78
N ARG A 45 5.03 1.65 8.05
CA ARG A 45 6.42 1.45 8.53
C ARG A 45 7.43 1.37 7.39
N VAL A 46 6.96 1.25 6.15
CA VAL A 46 7.84 1.31 4.99
C VAL A 46 8.29 2.76 4.84
N GLU A 47 9.58 2.98 5.02
CA GLU A 47 10.21 4.27 4.79
C GLU A 47 10.21 4.55 3.28
N TRP A 48 9.15 5.19 2.80
CA TRP A 48 9.10 5.63 1.41
C TRP A 48 10.18 6.69 1.22
N PRO A 49 11.12 6.47 0.29
CA PRO A 49 12.22 7.38 0.07
C PRO A 49 11.65 8.77 -0.25
N SER A 50 12.32 9.80 0.26
CA SER A 50 11.90 11.17 -0.04
C SER A 50 11.95 11.41 -1.56
N ARG A 51 11.10 12.30 -2.07
CA ARG A 51 11.09 12.63 -3.51
C ARG A 51 12.48 13.05 -4.01
N ALA A 52 13.26 13.73 -3.17
CA ALA A 52 14.62 14.14 -3.48
C ALA A 52 15.59 12.96 -3.57
N GLU A 53 15.49 12.01 -2.65
CA GLU A 53 16.30 10.78 -2.66
C GLU A 53 15.99 9.91 -3.88
N LEU A 54 14.72 9.74 -4.22
CA LEU A 54 14.30 9.01 -5.41
C LEU A 54 14.86 9.64 -6.70
N VAL A 55 14.85 10.97 -6.78
CA VAL A 55 15.41 11.71 -7.91
C VAL A 55 16.93 11.55 -7.95
N ALA A 56 17.63 11.64 -6.81
CA ALA A 56 19.07 11.43 -6.75
C ALA A 56 19.46 10.02 -7.23
N MET A 57 18.75 8.99 -6.76
CA MET A 57 18.99 7.60 -7.15
C MET A 57 18.75 7.37 -8.65
N THR A 58 17.69 7.95 -9.21
CA THR A 58 17.39 7.81 -10.64
C THR A 58 18.37 8.58 -11.52
N ILE A 59 18.87 9.74 -11.09
CA ILE A 59 19.91 10.50 -11.82
C ILE A 59 21.18 9.66 -11.98
N VAL A 60 21.64 9.00 -10.91
CA VAL A 60 22.83 8.13 -10.97
C VAL A 60 22.64 7.03 -12.01
N VAL A 61 21.47 6.37 -12.01
CA VAL A 61 21.15 5.33 -12.99
C VAL A 61 21.15 5.88 -14.41
N VAL A 62 20.54 7.05 -14.65
CA VAL A 62 20.51 7.70 -15.97
C VAL A 62 21.92 7.98 -16.48
N VAL A 63 22.82 8.48 -15.62
CA VAL A 63 24.21 8.74 -15.99
C VAL A 63 24.93 7.45 -16.39
N VAL A 64 24.79 6.39 -15.60
CA VAL A 64 25.40 5.09 -15.91
C VAL A 64 24.88 4.52 -17.23
N LEU A 65 23.57 4.60 -17.47
CA LEU A 65 22.96 4.16 -18.73
C LEU A 65 23.47 4.96 -19.92
N LEU A 66 23.64 6.28 -19.76
CA LEU A 66 24.15 7.15 -20.82
C LEU A 66 25.59 6.80 -21.19
N VAL A 67 26.45 6.57 -20.19
CA VAL A 67 27.84 6.12 -20.41
C VAL A 67 27.86 4.76 -21.10
N MET A 68 27.04 3.81 -20.64
CA MET A 68 26.97 2.47 -21.22
C MET A 68 26.46 2.51 -22.67
N ALA A 69 25.45 3.32 -22.96
CA ALA A 69 24.91 3.49 -24.31
C ALA A 69 25.96 4.09 -25.27
N LEU A 70 26.73 5.09 -24.82
CA LEU A 70 27.84 5.65 -25.59
C LEU A 70 28.94 4.61 -25.83
N TYR A 71 29.30 3.85 -24.80
CA TYR A 71 30.31 2.80 -24.91
C TYR A 71 29.90 1.71 -25.89
N LEU A 72 28.70 1.13 -25.72
CA LEU A 72 28.20 0.08 -26.61
C LEU A 72 28.04 0.60 -28.04
N GLY A 73 27.41 1.78 -28.21
CA GLY A 73 27.25 2.38 -29.52
C GLY A 73 28.59 2.67 -30.21
N PHE A 74 29.61 3.10 -29.47
CA PHE A 74 30.96 3.25 -30.02
C PHE A 74 31.55 1.91 -30.47
N VAL A 75 31.45 0.88 -29.64
CA VAL A 75 31.95 -0.47 -29.96
C VAL A 75 31.22 -1.03 -31.18
N ASP A 76 29.90 -0.88 -31.27
CA ASP A 76 29.09 -1.31 -32.41
C ASP A 76 29.52 -0.61 -33.71
N LEU A 77 29.82 0.70 -33.65
CA LEU A 77 30.32 1.46 -34.79
C LEU A 77 31.71 0.99 -35.24
N VAL A 78 32.60 0.67 -34.30
CA VAL A 78 33.94 0.14 -34.59
C VAL A 78 33.80 -1.23 -35.25
N PHE A 79 33.00 -2.12 -34.68
CA PHE A 79 32.76 -3.44 -35.23
C PHE A 79 32.09 -3.38 -36.60
N ALA A 80 31.11 -2.51 -36.82
CA ALA A 80 30.48 -2.31 -38.13
C ALA A 80 31.51 -1.94 -39.21
N ARG A 81 32.44 -1.02 -38.90
CA ARG A 81 33.52 -0.66 -39.83
C ARG A 81 34.51 -1.79 -40.06
N LEU A 82 34.88 -2.53 -39.02
CA LEU A 82 35.78 -3.68 -39.15
C LEU A 82 35.15 -4.79 -39.98
N PHE A 83 33.90 -5.15 -39.72
CA PHE A 83 33.17 -6.13 -40.53
C PHE A 83 33.04 -5.66 -41.98
N GLN A 84 32.73 -4.39 -42.24
CA GLN A 84 32.69 -3.89 -43.61
C GLN A 84 34.05 -4.04 -44.30
N GLN A 85 35.15 -3.71 -43.62
CA GLN A 85 36.50 -3.86 -44.20
C GLN A 85 36.91 -5.32 -44.42
N VAL A 86 36.45 -6.26 -43.61
CA VAL A 86 36.81 -7.68 -43.73
C VAL A 86 35.90 -8.43 -44.70
N LEU A 87 34.58 -8.23 -44.61
CA LEU A 87 33.60 -8.95 -45.44
C LEU A 87 33.41 -8.35 -46.84
N VAL A 88 33.51 -7.02 -47.02
CA VAL A 88 33.26 -6.36 -48.32
C VAL A 88 34.54 -6.26 -49.16
N ARG A 89 35.71 -6.40 -48.53
CA ARG A 89 37.03 -6.29 -49.21
C ARG A 89 37.62 -7.66 -49.58
N GLN A 90 37.02 -8.77 -49.13
CA GLN A 90 37.20 -10.14 -49.63
C GLN A 90 36.08 -10.43 -50.63
#